data_AF-A0A968IX59-F1
#
_entry.id   AF-A0A968IX59-F1
#
_cell.length_a   1.000
_cell.length_b   1.000
_cell.length_c   1.000
_cell.angle_alpha   90.00
_cell.angle_beta   90.00
_cell.angle_gamma   90.00
#
_symmetry.space_group_name_H-M   'P 1'
#
loop_
_entity.id
_entity.type
_entity.pdbx_description
1 polymer ?
#
loop_
_entity_poly.entity_id
_entity_poly.type
_entity_poly.pdbx_seq_one_letter_code
_entity_poly.pdbx_strand_id
1 'polypeptide(L)' 'MQKVLFVCLGNICRSPAAENLFNHLLQQKGWQSRIACDSAGTAGYHTGPPD' A
#
# COMPACT_ATOMS: atom_id res chain seq x y z
N MET A 1 5.60 11.88 -11.67
CA MET A 1 4.96 10.70 -11.05
C MET A 1 5.04 10.87 -9.54
N GLN A 2 3.90 10.97 -8.85
CA GLN A 2 3.81 11.10 -7.40
C GLN A 2 3.85 9.71 -6.74
N LYS A 3 4.41 9.63 -5.54
CA LYS A 3 4.53 8.37 -4.76
C LYS A 3 3.89 8.54 -3.39
N VAL A 4 3.08 7.56 -2.98
CA VAL A 4 2.40 7.53 -1.68
C VAL A 4 2.76 6.23 -0.96
N LEU A 5 3.11 6.32 0.33
CA LEU A 5 3.37 5.15 1.18
C LEU A 5 2.33 5.11 2.30
N PHE A 6 1.55 4.04 2.36
CA PHE A 6 0.62 3.81 3.47
C PHE A 6 1.33 3.09 4.60
N VAL A 7 1.26 3.62 5.82
CA VAL A 7 1.99 3.06 6.96
C VAL A 7 1.02 2.69 8.08
N CYS A 8 1.14 1.47 8.60
CA CYS A 8 0.52 1.07 9.86
C CYS A 8 1.55 0.37 10.77
N LEU A 9 1.11 -0.24 11.88
CA LEU A 9 2.05 -0.92 12.79
C LEU A 9 2.73 -2.14 12.13
N GLY A 10 1.96 -3.06 11.57
CA GLY A 10 2.46 -4.40 11.21
C GLY A 10 2.43 -4.76 9.73
N ASN A 11 1.95 -3.87 8.85
CA ASN A 11 1.75 -4.12 7.42
C ASN A 11 0.92 -5.37 7.03
N ILE A 12 -0.06 -5.78 7.84
CA ILE A 12 -0.86 -7.01 7.59
C ILE A 12 -2.36 -6.79 7.43
N CYS A 13 -2.87 -5.59 7.72
CA CYS A 13 -4.31 -5.32 7.69
C CYS A 13 -4.61 -3.93 7.13
N ARG A 14 -4.30 -2.87 7.88
CA ARG A 14 -4.70 -1.49 7.52
C ARG A 14 -3.96 -0.94 6.30
N SER A 15 -2.63 -0.99 6.29
CA SER A 15 -1.85 -0.42 5.18
C SER A 15 -1.95 -1.23 3.87
N PRO A 16 -1.97 -2.59 3.86
CA PRO A 16 -2.25 -3.33 2.62
C PRO A 16 -3.66 -3.10 2.08
N ALA A 17 -4.67 -2.95 2.95
CA ALA A 17 -6.02 -2.61 2.52
C ALA A 17 -6.07 -1.22 1.86
N ALA A 18 -5.37 -0.23 2.44
CA ALA A 18 -5.29 1.11 1.88
C ALA A 18 -4.59 1.12 0.52
N GLU A 19 -3.48 0.40 0.36
CA GLU A 19 -2.78 0.26 -0.92
C GLU A 19 -3.68 -0.34 -2.00
N ASN A 20 -4.35 -1.47 -1.72
CA ASN A 20 -5.24 -2.13 -2.68
C ASN A 20 -6.43 -1.24 -3.08
N LEU A 21 -7.08 -0.60 -2.10
CA LEU A 21 -8.20 0.30 -2.37
C LEU A 21 -7.73 1.52 -3.18
N PHE A 22 -6.58 2.10 -2.85
CA PHE A 22 -6.05 3.25 -3.57
C PHE A 22 -5.70 2.89 -5.02
N ASN A 23 -5.03 1.76 -5.25
CA ASN A 23 -4.75 1.25 -6.59
C ASN A 23 -6.03 1.03 -7.41
N HIS A 24 -7.09 0.48 -6.78
CA HIS A 24 -8.39 0.34 -7.43
C HIS A 24 -8.99 1.70 -7.85
N LEU A 25 -8.94 2.70 -6.97
CA LEU A 25 -9.41 4.06 -7.28
C LEU A 25 -8.57 4.75 -8.37
N LEU A 26 -7.24 4.54 -8.36
CA LEU A 26 -6.36 5.05 -9.41
C LEU A 26 -6.67 4.42 -10.77
N GLN A 27 -6.99 3.12 -10.80
CA GLN A 27 -7.43 2.42 -12.01
C GLN A 27 -8.74 3.01 -12.55
N GLN A 28 -9.75 3.17 -11.69
CA GLN A 28 -11.04 3.74 -12.06
C GLN A 28 -10.92 5.16 -12.65
N LYS A 29 -9.94 5.94 -12.17
CA LYS A 29 -9.69 7.31 -12.67
C LYS A 29 -8.69 7.38 -13.84
N GLY A 30 -8.06 6.27 -14.23
CA GLY A 30 -7.01 6.25 -15.25
C GLY A 30 -5.73 6.97 -14.84
N TRP A 31 -5.40 7.00 -13.53
CA TRP A 31 -4.28 7.78 -12.98
C TRP A 31 -3.03 6.96 -12.67
N GLN A 32 -3.01 5.68 -13.03
CA GLN A 32 -1.90 4.75 -12.75
C GLN A 32 -0.55 5.19 -13.35
N SER A 33 -0.55 5.98 -14.43
CA SER A 33 0.68 6.55 -15.01
C SER A 33 1.20 7.79 -14.28
N ARG A 34 0.40 8.36 -13.36
CA ARG A 34 0.70 9.61 -12.65
C ARG A 34 1.06 9.36 -11.20
N ILE A 35 0.42 8.38 -10.55
CA ILE A 35 0.56 8.10 -9.12
C ILE A 35 0.87 6.61 -8.94
N ALA A 36 1.86 6.33 -8.09
CA ALA A 36 2.17 5.00 -7.59
C ALA A 36 2.00 4.96 -6.06
N CYS A 37 1.65 3.81 -5.50
CA CYS A 37 1.62 3.61 -4.06
C CYS A 37 2.21 2.26 -3.64
N ASP A 38 2.54 2.17 -2.36
CA ASP A 38 3.05 0.98 -1.66
C ASP A 38 2.58 1.03 -0.20
N SER A 39 2.83 -0.04 0.57
CA SER A 39 2.52 -0.11 2.01
C SER A 39 3.67 -0.65 2.86
N ALA A 40 3.80 -0.13 4.08
CA ALA A 40 4.82 -0.56 5.04
C ALA A 40 4.30 -0.63 6.48
N GLY A 41 5.05 -1.36 7.31
CA GLY A 41 4.85 -1.46 8.75
C GLY A 41 5.93 -0.69 9.48
N THR A 42 5.59 -0.02 10.59
CA THR A 42 6.60 0.57 11.47
C THR A 42 7.37 -0.47 12.26
N ALA A 43 6.80 -1.67 12.43
CA ALA A 43 7.42 -2.81 13.09
C ALA A 43 7.61 -3.97 12.11
N GLY A 44 8.75 -4.67 12.23
CA GLY A 44 9.13 -5.81 11.38
C GLY A 44 8.61 -7.18 11.84
N TYR A 45 7.58 -7.23 12.69
CA TYR A 45 7.09 -8.49 13.27
C TYR A 45 6.55 -9.48 12.23
N HIS A 46 6.08 -8.98 11.09
CA HIS A 46 5.44 -9.78 10.03
C HIS A 46 6.17 -9.61 8.69
N THR A 47 7.48 -9.34 8.72
CA THR A 47 8.26 -9.19 7.49
C THR A 47 8.61 -10.56 6.93
N GLY A 48 8.25 -10.81 5.68
CA GLY A 48 8.56 -12.07 4.98
C GLY A 48 7.30 -12.84 4.56
N PRO A 49 7.46 -13.96 3.85
CA PRO A 49 6.36 -14.88 3.60
C PRO A 49 5.80 -15.43 4.92
N PRO A 50 4.50 -15.80 4.98
CA PRO A 50 3.98 -16.54 6.11
C PRO A 50 4.77 -17.86 6.27
N ASP A 51 5.04 -18.25 7.51
CA ASP A 51 5.54 -19.60 7.84
C ASP A 51 4.53 -20.69 7.45
#